data_AF-A0A6A3VFA1-F1
#
_entry.id   AF-A0A6A3VFA1-F1
#
_cell.length_a   1.000
_cell.length_b   1.000
_cell.length_c   1.000
_cell.angle_alpha   90.00
_cell.angle_beta   90.00
_cell.angle_gamma   90.00
#
_symmetry.space_group_name_H-M   'P 1'
#
loop_
_entity.id
_entity.type
_entity.pdbx_description
1 polymer ?
#
loop_
_entity_poly.entity_id
_entity_poly.type
_entity_poly.pdbx_seq_one_letter_code
_entity_poly.pdbx_strand_id
1 'polypeptide(L)'
;MAETLMLPFVNVQGKAQIQLFSVGQSIPPVKAIPQLEQVMEAICAMELRPKGLKLLAYWPGYGSLTKNQLENMRVVHEANKQFVLVMKTTAWMETVEWTIKDLCAPFNDTNAVTKVRTERGCMLRK
;
A
#
# COMPACT_ATOMS: atom_id res chain seq x y z
N MET A 1 -12.28 -22.10 -1.34
CA MET A 1 -12.45 -21.40 -2.62
C MET A 1 -12.41 -19.90 -2.38
N ALA A 2 -11.21 -19.33 -2.24
CA ALA A 2 -10.97 -17.90 -2.36
C ALA A 2 -9.88 -17.72 -3.42
N GLU A 3 -10.11 -18.37 -4.55
CA GLU A 3 -9.17 -18.37 -5.66
C GLU A 3 -9.34 -17.04 -6.38
N THR A 4 -8.42 -16.13 -6.04
CA THR A 4 -8.03 -14.97 -6.85
C THR A 4 -9.13 -13.93 -7.08
N LEU A 5 -9.58 -13.26 -6.02
CA LEU A 5 -10.36 -12.01 -6.10
C LEU A 5 -9.54 -10.80 -6.62
N MET A 6 -8.25 -11.01 -6.91
CA MET A 6 -7.34 -9.97 -7.36
C MET A 6 -7.22 -9.98 -8.88
N LEU A 7 -7.52 -8.83 -9.50
CA LEU A 7 -7.22 -8.60 -10.90
C LEU A 7 -5.71 -8.72 -11.12
N PRO A 8 -5.25 -9.36 -12.21
CA PRO A 8 -3.83 -9.52 -12.47
C PRO A 8 -3.16 -8.17 -12.73
N PHE A 9 -1.90 -8.03 -12.30
CA PHE A 9 -1.08 -6.89 -12.65
C PHE A 9 -0.49 -7.06 -14.05
N VAL A 10 -0.56 -6.03 -14.88
CA VAL A 10 -0.12 -6.04 -16.28
C VAL A 10 0.80 -4.87 -16.55
N ASN A 11 1.84 -5.10 -17.35
CA ASN A 11 2.66 -4.03 -17.90
C ASN A 11 2.09 -3.59 -19.24
N VAL A 12 1.46 -2.42 -19.29
CA VAL A 12 0.91 -1.87 -20.55
C VAL A 12 2.02 -1.24 -21.38
N GLN A 13 1.94 -1.30 -22.70
CA GLN A 13 3.00 -0.71 -23.54
C GLN A 13 2.78 0.79 -23.74
N GLY A 14 3.83 1.57 -23.52
CA GLY A 14 3.87 3.00 -23.80
C GLY A 14 3.13 3.89 -22.78
N LYS A 15 3.10 5.19 -23.08
CA LYS A 15 2.44 6.21 -22.25
C LYS A 15 0.95 6.29 -22.54
N ALA A 16 0.16 6.58 -21.52
CA ALA A 16 -1.27 6.82 -21.67
C ALA A 16 -1.53 8.05 -22.56
N GLN A 17 -2.43 7.90 -23.53
CA GLN A 17 -2.98 9.00 -24.29
C GLN A 17 -4.16 9.59 -23.51
N ILE A 18 -4.11 10.90 -23.22
CA ILE A 18 -5.17 11.57 -22.48
C ILE A 18 -6.21 12.12 -23.46
N GLN A 19 -7.44 11.64 -23.33
CA GLN A 19 -8.57 11.95 -24.22
C GLN A 19 -9.73 12.58 -23.42
N LEU A 20 -10.55 13.38 -24.10
CA LEU A 20 -11.81 13.87 -23.53
C LEU A 20 -12.84 12.75 -23.51
N PHE A 21 -13.58 12.64 -22.41
CA PHE A 21 -14.69 11.72 -22.28
C PHE A 21 -15.91 12.26 -23.04
N SER A 22 -16.35 11.54 -24.07
CA SER A 22 -17.52 11.92 -24.87
C SER A 22 -18.83 11.46 -24.22
N VAL A 23 -19.88 12.28 -24.34
CA VAL A 23 -21.23 11.91 -23.88
C VAL A 23 -21.73 10.71 -24.67
N GLY A 24 -22.21 9.67 -23.96
CA GLY A 24 -22.67 8.41 -24.56
C GLY A 24 -21.61 7.31 -24.66
N GLN A 25 -20.35 7.61 -24.34
CA GLN A 25 -19.29 6.60 -24.26
C GLN A 25 -19.45 5.75 -22.99
N SER A 26 -19.57 4.43 -23.12
CA SER A 26 -19.58 3.53 -21.96
C SER A 26 -18.20 3.49 -21.30
N ILE A 27 -18.16 3.55 -19.97
CA ILE A 27 -16.90 3.31 -19.23
C ILE A 27 -16.55 1.83 -19.41
N PRO A 28 -15.40 1.49 -20.00
CA PRO A 28 -15.04 0.10 -20.20
C PRO A 28 -14.76 -0.57 -18.85
N PRO A 29 -15.11 -1.87 -18.71
CA PRO A 29 -14.82 -2.63 -17.51
C PRO A 29 -13.32 -2.84 -17.36
N VAL A 30 -12.85 -2.79 -16.11
CA VAL A 30 -11.44 -3.04 -15.77
C VAL A 30 -11.16 -4.53 -15.85
N LYS A 31 -10.16 -4.93 -16.63
CA LYS A 31 -9.78 -6.34 -16.85
C LYS A 31 -8.52 -6.76 -16.09
N ALA A 32 -7.63 -5.83 -15.83
CA ALA A 32 -6.35 -6.02 -15.17
C ALA A 32 -5.89 -4.69 -14.56
N ILE A 33 -4.86 -4.69 -13.73
CA ILE A 33 -4.32 -3.48 -13.09
C ILE A 33 -2.97 -3.15 -13.72
N PRO A 34 -2.79 -1.98 -14.39
CA PRO A 34 -1.49 -1.55 -14.88
C PRO A 34 -0.44 -1.44 -13.76
N GLN A 35 0.85 -1.46 -14.10
CA GLN A 35 1.92 -1.26 -13.12
C GLN A 35 1.79 0.11 -12.43
N LEU A 36 2.26 0.20 -11.19
CA LEU A 36 2.07 1.38 -10.35
C LEU A 36 2.62 2.65 -11.03
N GLU A 37 3.78 2.56 -11.65
CA GLU A 37 4.42 3.64 -12.39
C GLU A 37 3.51 4.17 -13.50
N GLN A 38 2.85 3.26 -14.23
CA GLN A 38 1.97 3.59 -15.35
C GLN A 38 0.68 4.25 -14.88
N VAL A 39 0.14 3.76 -13.76
CA VAL A 39 -1.02 4.37 -13.09
C VAL A 39 -0.68 5.79 -12.64
N MET A 40 0.48 5.98 -12.00
CA MET A 40 0.93 7.29 -11.52
C MET A 40 1.20 8.26 -12.69
N GLU A 41 1.90 7.82 -13.73
CA GLU A 41 2.15 8.63 -14.93
C GLU A 41 0.85 9.12 -15.57
N ALA A 42 -0.16 8.24 -15.68
CA ALA A 42 -1.46 8.61 -16.22
C ALA A 42 -2.21 9.61 -15.33
N ILE A 43 -2.21 9.41 -14.01
CA ILE A 43 -2.80 10.36 -13.05
C ILE A 43 -2.14 11.73 -13.20
N CYS A 44 -0.81 11.79 -13.20
CA CYS A 44 -0.08 13.04 -13.38
C CYS A 44 -0.41 13.69 -14.73
N ALA A 45 -0.44 12.93 -15.82
CA ALA A 45 -0.78 13.46 -17.14
C ALA A 45 -2.21 14.02 -17.21
N MET A 46 -3.16 13.44 -16.48
CA MET A 46 -4.53 13.97 -16.37
C MET A 46 -4.59 15.23 -15.51
N GLU A 47 -3.78 15.33 -14.46
CA GLU A 47 -3.73 16.50 -13.57
C GLU A 47 -3.11 17.74 -14.20
N LEU A 48 -2.23 17.55 -15.19
CA LEU A 48 -1.67 18.64 -15.99
C LEU A 48 -2.69 19.32 -16.92
N ARG A 49 -3.89 18.74 -17.08
CA ARG A 49 -4.96 19.30 -17.91
C ARG A 49 -5.86 20.25 -17.11
N PRO A 50 -6.57 21.19 -17.77
CA PRO A 50 -7.50 22.09 -17.10
C PRO A 50 -8.54 21.36 -16.25
N LYS A 51 -8.83 21.91 -15.07
CA LYS A 51 -9.83 21.36 -14.14
C LYS A 51 -11.23 21.43 -14.75
N GLY A 52 -12.09 20.48 -14.37
CA GLY A 52 -13.49 20.40 -14.81
C GLY A 52 -13.71 19.59 -16.10
N LEU A 53 -12.65 19.19 -16.80
CA LEU A 53 -12.75 18.28 -17.93
C LEU A 53 -12.92 16.84 -17.45
N LYS A 54 -13.87 16.11 -18.06
CA LYS A 54 -13.94 14.65 -17.92
C LYS A 54 -12.94 14.03 -18.88
N LEU A 55 -11.93 13.35 -18.32
CA LEU A 55 -10.80 12.82 -19.08
C LEU A 55 -10.73 11.29 -18.95
N LEU A 56 -10.15 10.67 -19.97
CA LEU A 56 -9.79 9.25 -20.01
C LEU A 56 -8.30 9.10 -20.30
N ALA A 57 -7.65 8.15 -19.63
CA ALA A 57 -6.33 7.66 -19.98
C ALA A 57 -6.48 6.41 -20.85
N TYR A 58 -5.97 6.44 -22.08
CA TYR A 58 -6.07 5.34 -23.04
C TYR A 58 -4.70 4.73 -23.33
N TRP A 59 -4.62 3.40 -23.28
CA TRP A 59 -3.47 2.64 -23.78
C TRP A 59 -3.91 1.73 -24.93
N PRO A 60 -3.19 1.76 -26.07
CA PRO A 60 -3.38 0.79 -27.14
C PRO A 60 -3.24 -0.65 -26.59
N GLY A 61 -4.19 -1.52 -26.92
CA GLY A 61 -4.19 -2.93 -26.50
C GLY A 61 -4.72 -3.21 -25.08
N TYR A 62 -4.83 -2.21 -24.21
CA TYR A 62 -5.41 -2.37 -22.87
C TYR A 62 -6.82 -1.76 -22.77
N GLY A 63 -6.99 -0.52 -23.23
CA GLY A 63 -8.25 0.22 -23.15
C GLY A 63 -8.13 1.54 -22.40
N SER A 64 -9.29 2.10 -22.04
CA SER A 64 -9.38 3.42 -21.39
C SER A 64 -9.72 3.30 -19.91
N LEU A 65 -9.20 4.22 -19.09
CA LEU A 65 -9.50 4.33 -17.67
C LEU A 65 -9.85 5.76 -17.30
N THR A 66 -10.78 5.89 -16.36
CA THR A 66 -11.11 7.17 -15.71
C THR A 66 -10.10 7.48 -14.60
N LYS A 67 -10.03 8.76 -14.18
CA LYS A 67 -9.18 9.16 -13.05
C LYS A 67 -9.51 8.37 -11.78
N ASN A 68 -10.79 8.22 -11.45
CA ASN A 68 -11.21 7.48 -10.26
C ASN A 68 -10.79 6.00 -10.29
N GLN A 69 -10.85 5.35 -11.45
CA GLN A 69 -10.37 3.98 -11.59
C GLN A 69 -8.85 3.90 -11.35
N LEU A 70 -8.07 4.85 -11.88
CA LEU A 70 -6.63 4.91 -11.65
C LEU A 70 -6.29 5.16 -10.17
N GLU A 71 -7.01 6.07 -9.51
CA GLU A 71 -6.85 6.32 -8.07
C GLU A 71 -7.13 5.06 -7.23
N ASN A 72 -8.22 4.33 -7.56
CA ASN A 72 -8.53 3.07 -6.89
C ASN A 72 -7.45 2.01 -7.13
N MET A 73 -6.91 1.91 -8.35
CA MET A 73 -5.80 1.01 -8.67
C MET A 73 -4.54 1.36 -7.87
N ARG A 74 -4.23 2.64 -7.66
CA ARG A 74 -3.12 3.08 -6.79
C ARG A 74 -3.32 2.59 -5.37
N VAL A 75 -4.53 2.70 -4.81
CA VAL A 75 -4.85 2.22 -3.46
C VAL A 75 -4.69 0.71 -3.37
N VAL A 76 -5.13 -0.04 -4.38
CA VAL A 76 -4.96 -1.51 -4.43
C VAL A 76 -3.48 -1.89 -4.42
N HIS A 77 -2.62 -1.18 -5.15
CA HIS A 77 -1.16 -1.39 -5.13
C HIS A 77 -0.59 -1.21 -3.72
N GLU A 78 -0.93 -0.12 -3.04
CA GLU A 78 -0.43 0.13 -1.68
C GLU A 78 -0.91 -0.94 -0.70
N ALA A 79 -2.20 -1.29 -0.73
CA ALA A 79 -2.74 -2.33 0.12
C ALA A 79 -2.04 -3.68 -0.13
N ASN A 80 -1.84 -4.06 -1.39
CA ASN A 80 -1.15 -5.30 -1.75
C ASN A 80 0.28 -5.33 -1.22
N LYS A 81 1.00 -4.22 -1.28
CA LYS A 81 2.35 -4.10 -0.70
C LYS A 81 2.34 -4.37 0.82
N GLN A 82 1.38 -3.80 1.54
CA GLN A 82 1.24 -4.04 2.98
C GLN A 82 0.89 -5.50 3.29
N PHE A 83 -0.03 -6.10 2.53
CA PHE A 83 -0.37 -7.52 2.69
C PHE A 83 0.81 -8.45 2.42
N VAL A 84 1.58 -8.21 1.35
CA VAL A 84 2.79 -8.98 1.06
C VAL A 84 3.81 -8.88 2.19
N LEU A 85 3.97 -7.69 2.79
CA LEU A 85 4.86 -7.51 3.94
C LEU A 85 4.38 -8.34 5.14
N VAL A 86 3.09 -8.27 5.50
CA VAL A 86 2.51 -9.06 6.58
C VAL A 86 2.74 -10.55 6.33
N MET A 87 2.40 -11.04 5.14
CA MET A 87 2.58 -12.45 4.77
C MET A 87 4.04 -12.90 4.93
N LYS A 88 5.00 -12.09 4.48
CA LYS A 88 6.44 -12.40 4.63
C LYS A 88 6.88 -12.40 6.09
N THR A 89 6.42 -11.45 6.88
CA THR A 89 6.75 -11.36 8.31
C THR A 89 6.15 -12.52 9.09
N THR A 90 4.90 -12.89 8.82
CA THR A 90 4.26 -14.06 9.43
C THR A 90 5.01 -15.34 9.08
N ALA A 91 5.35 -15.54 7.80
CA ALA A 91 6.16 -16.69 7.40
C ALA A 91 7.53 -16.70 8.10
N TRP A 92 8.20 -15.54 8.20
CA TRP A 92 9.46 -15.44 8.95
C TRP A 92 9.29 -15.85 10.42
N MET A 93 8.26 -15.33 11.11
CA MET A 93 7.95 -15.67 12.50
C MET A 93 7.66 -17.17 12.70
N GLU A 94 7.03 -17.82 11.73
CA GLU A 94 6.73 -19.25 11.77
C GLU A 94 7.96 -20.11 11.50
N THR A 95 8.89 -19.65 10.66
CA THR A 95 10.11 -20.40 10.30
C THR A 95 11.28 -20.20 11.26
N VAL A 96 11.26 -19.14 12.08
CA VAL A 96 12.39 -18.85 12.97
C VAL A 96 12.37 -19.82 14.16
N GLU A 97 13.42 -20.63 14.29
CA GLU A 97 13.66 -21.46 15.47
C GLU A 97 14.43 -20.63 16.50
N TRP A 98 13.73 -20.20 17.56
CA TRP A 98 14.36 -19.46 18.65
C TRP A 98 15.16 -20.43 19.54
N THR A 99 16.46 -20.17 19.72
CA THR A 99 17.27 -20.90 20.70
C THR A 99 17.31 -20.16 22.03
N ILE A 100 17.59 -20.86 23.13
CA ILE A 100 17.75 -20.26 24.47
C ILE A 100 18.83 -19.15 24.48
N LYS A 101 19.79 -19.20 23.55
CA LYS A 101 20.85 -18.19 23.41
C LYS A 101 20.37 -16.89 22.78
N ASP A 102 19.25 -16.93 22.06
CA ASP A 102 18.61 -15.76 21.43
C ASP A 102 17.68 -15.03 22.42
N LEU A 103 17.38 -15.65 23.57
CA LEU A 103 16.62 -15.03 24.65
C LEU A 103 17.56 -14.15 25.49
N CYS A 104 17.21 -12.87 25.62
CA CYS A 104 17.83 -11.99 26.61
C CYS A 104 17.49 -12.52 28.01
N ALA A 105 18.46 -12.49 28.93
CA ALA A 105 18.17 -12.81 30.32
C ALA A 105 17.08 -11.86 30.85
N PRO A 106 16.09 -12.37 31.64
CA PRO A 106 15.06 -11.53 32.21
C PRO A 106 15.67 -10.31 32.92
N PHE A 107 15.08 -9.13 32.73
CA PHE A 107 15.45 -7.86 33.37
C PHE A 107 16.75 -7.19 32.90
N ASN A 108 17.52 -7.79 31.97
CA ASN A 108 18.74 -7.15 31.45
C ASN A 108 18.46 -5.92 30.55
N ASP A 109 17.28 -5.85 29.94
CA ASP A 109 16.77 -4.71 29.19
C ASP A 109 16.41 -3.52 30.08
N THR A 110 16.03 -3.78 31.34
CA THR A 110 15.73 -2.77 32.35
C THR A 110 16.94 -2.25 33.12
N ASN A 111 18.15 -2.77 32.88
CA ASN A 111 19.36 -2.32 33.58
C ASN A 111 19.68 -0.83 33.36
N ALA A 112 19.22 -0.25 32.25
CA ALA A 112 19.36 1.18 31.95
C ALA A 112 18.27 2.06 32.61
N VAL A 113 17.21 1.45 33.15
CA VAL A 113 16.18 2.16 33.91
C VAL A 113 16.67 2.28 35.35
N THR A 114 17.49 3.31 35.62
CA THR A 114 17.78 3.71 37.00
C THR A 114 16.46 4.02 37.69
N LYS A 115 16.12 3.30 38.77
CA LYS A 115 15.05 3.72 39.68
C LYS A 115 15.32 5.18 40.06
N VAL A 116 14.52 6.11 39.56
CA VAL A 116 14.52 7.49 40.04
C VAL A 116 14.11 7.40 41.51
N ARG A 117 15.07 7.56 42.43
CA ARG A 117 14.79 7.63 43.87
C ARG A 117 13.82 8.79 44.07
N THR A 118 12.55 8.46 44.28
CA THR A 118 11.59 9.44 44.75
C THR A 118 11.88 9.60 46.23
N GLU A 119 12.74 10.55 46.58
CA GLU A 119 12.85 11.06 47.94
C GLU A 119 11.53 11.75 48.29
N ARG A 120 10.58 10.98 48.81
CA ARG A 120 9.49 11.53 49.60
C ARG A 120 9.51 10.84 50.94
N GLY A 121 10.15 11.54 51.89
CA GLY A 121 9.92 11.30 53.29
C GLY A 121 8.43 11.42 53.59
N CYS A 122 7.88 10.43 54.24
CA CYS A 122 6.66 10.59 55.02
C CYS A 122 6.77 9.71 56.25
N MET A 123 6.73 10.38 57.40
CA MET A 123 6.75 9.80 58.74
C MET A 123 5.65 8.74 58.88
N LEU A 124 5.98 7.60 59.46
CA LEU A 124 5.01 6.81 60.21
C LEU A 124 5.57 6.56 61.60
N ARG A 125 5.00 7.29 62.56
CA ARG A 125 5.14 7.07 64.00
C ARG A 125 4.66 5.66 64.35
N LYS A 126 5.39 4.99 65.23
CA LYS A 126 4.82 4.41 66.46
C LYS A 126 5.80 4.68 67.59
#